data_AF-A0AAW7JL37-F1
#
_entry.id   AF-A0AAW7JL37-F1
#
_cell.length_a   1.000
_cell.length_b   1.000
_cell.length_c   1.000
_cell.angle_alpha   90.00
_cell.angle_beta   90.00
_cell.angle_gamma   90.00
#
_symmetry.space_group_name_H-M   'P 1'
#
loop_
_entity.id
_entity.type
_entity.pdbx_description
1 polymer ?
#
loop_
_entity_poly.entity_id
_entity_poly.type
_entity_poly.pdbx_seq_one_letter_code
_entity_poly.pdbx_strand_id
1 'polypeptide(L)'
;MIRGVRSIFAGLGLVSALLLPCAPAYAATEPLSIDSATWQDPSHVMLIWDSESNVEYEVLKSDSEHGDYAVIGTSDTGSFLDADASWPDSSYYKIQPVGSSETGDTAVYLAIKSGTNARHVSKVSAIMYHNFITEEDQKNGVEFEEYSLDPSDFEEDLQYLRNNGYTTITSADVIDYINGDKPLPAKAVIISIDDGTWGVYTNAWPLLQKYNMKADFNVIGRNIDDTWDDLQTGGTRDGQSAPYCEWGELCEMVESGAINLCSHTYGMHVYDSDGRIGASMMEGESLADYISAVSNDYALSASCIGGWTGINPTTMAYPYSKRSEETDEAILSSTGYELLMGGYGARGTQGNYFVDGASPESQLRIMSRPCRMDGTPLSDYLNDIDEQDGANGVNTLEDTSELTDAECREMAQWYTSYDDVDVNEWYSGPVYFAYVNSLLLGTSPSTFEPYSAASRAMVMTVLYRLEGSPTITDLPHMADVAQDSWYIQPMAWAVESGMLKGVSEGIYEPDRAITREEMAAVLKRYAEEIDLDAPDSGVGVDGYPDANAISSWARSSFDWAVRSGIIKGSNGYLNPQGTLDRAQLTTMLMRFVQMM
;
A
#
# COMPACT_ATOMS: atom_id res chain seq x y z
N MET A 1 -55.46 -45.62 49.80
CA MET A 1 -55.46 -47.09 50.00
C MET A 1 -53.99 -47.51 50.10
N ILE A 2 -53.49 -47.65 51.33
CA ILE A 2 -53.08 -48.94 51.93
C ILE A 2 -51.73 -49.45 51.41
N ARG A 3 -50.77 -49.47 52.37
CA ARG A 3 -49.57 -50.33 52.50
C ARG A 3 -48.43 -50.06 51.51
N GLY A 4 -47.18 -49.80 51.90
CA GLY A 4 -46.51 -49.94 53.19
C GLY A 4 -45.40 -51.00 53.11
N VAL A 5 -44.25 -50.68 53.74
CA VAL A 5 -43.45 -51.61 54.58
C VAL A 5 -42.69 -52.68 53.77
N ARG A 6 -41.36 -52.84 53.79
CA ARG A 6 -40.32 -52.57 54.80
C ARG A 6 -38.93 -52.98 54.23
N SER A 7 -37.91 -52.14 54.47
CA SER A 7 -36.59 -52.42 55.10
C SER A 7 -35.74 -53.63 54.63
N ILE A 8 -34.41 -53.54 54.48
CA ILE A 8 -33.38 -53.45 55.54
C ILE A 8 -31.99 -53.22 54.89
N PHE A 9 -31.20 -52.27 55.47
CA PHE A 9 -29.73 -52.20 55.72
C PHE A 9 -28.72 -52.90 54.76
N ALA A 10 -27.52 -52.42 54.44
CA ALA A 10 -26.61 -51.44 55.06
C ALA A 10 -25.51 -51.03 54.05
N GLY A 11 -24.87 -49.88 54.29
CA GLY A 11 -23.40 -49.82 54.23
C GLY A 11 -22.73 -49.03 53.09
N LEU A 12 -22.23 -47.84 53.48
CA LEU A 12 -21.03 -47.13 53.01
C LEU A 12 -20.99 -46.51 51.59
N GLY A 13 -20.62 -45.22 51.58
CA GLY A 13 -19.87 -44.59 50.49
C GLY A 13 -20.51 -43.32 49.93
N LEU A 14 -20.28 -42.17 50.58
CA LEU A 14 -20.43 -40.87 49.92
C LEU A 14 -19.36 -40.74 48.84
N VAL A 15 -19.76 -40.60 47.58
CA VAL A 15 -19.00 -39.86 46.56
C VAL A 15 -19.98 -38.93 45.87
N SER A 16 -19.83 -37.63 46.15
CA SER A 16 -20.57 -36.57 45.49
C SER A 16 -20.00 -36.42 44.09
N ALA A 17 -20.76 -36.83 43.07
CA ALA A 17 -20.41 -36.55 41.68
C ALA A 17 -20.57 -35.05 41.41
N LEU A 18 -19.46 -34.36 41.15
CA LEU A 18 -19.49 -33.06 40.48
C LEU A 18 -19.94 -33.30 39.03
N LEU A 19 -21.05 -32.68 38.66
CA LEU A 19 -21.46 -32.51 37.27
C LEU A 19 -20.49 -31.54 36.59
N LEU A 20 -19.74 -32.03 35.60
CA LEU A 20 -19.07 -31.18 34.61
C LEU A 20 -20.14 -30.66 33.63
N PRO A 21 -20.09 -29.38 33.20
CA PRO A 21 -20.92 -28.90 32.11
C PRO A 21 -20.46 -29.58 30.81
N CYS A 22 -21.40 -30.15 30.07
CA CYS A 22 -21.15 -30.63 28.70
C CYS A 22 -20.94 -29.40 27.81
N ALA A 23 -19.80 -29.32 27.13
CA ALA A 23 -19.57 -28.33 26.07
C ALA A 23 -20.62 -28.49 24.95
N PRO A 24 -21.07 -27.40 24.31
CA PRO A 24 -21.97 -27.49 23.18
C PRO A 24 -21.23 -28.14 21.98
N ALA A 25 -21.92 -29.05 21.31
CA ALA A 25 -21.45 -29.59 20.04
C ALA A 25 -21.45 -28.47 19.00
N TYR A 26 -20.26 -28.18 18.46
CA TYR A 26 -20.00 -27.17 17.46
C TYR A 26 -20.53 -27.66 16.10
N ALA A 27 -21.30 -26.82 15.42
CA ALA A 27 -21.76 -27.05 14.06
C ALA A 27 -21.43 -25.79 13.25
N ALA A 28 -20.15 -25.63 12.88
CA ALA A 28 -19.74 -24.61 11.92
C ALA A 28 -20.26 -24.99 10.52
N THR A 29 -20.86 -24.02 9.84
CA THR A 29 -21.41 -24.17 8.48
C THR A 29 -20.39 -23.91 7.38
N GLU A 30 -19.19 -23.41 7.72
CA GLU A 30 -18.05 -23.22 6.82
C GLU A 30 -16.80 -23.90 7.41
N PRO A 31 -15.82 -24.33 6.58
CA PRO A 31 -14.54 -24.85 7.07
C PRO A 31 -13.81 -23.86 7.95
N LEU A 32 -13.23 -24.34 9.04
CA LEU A 32 -12.21 -23.61 9.77
C LEU A 32 -10.93 -23.66 8.93
N SER A 33 -10.54 -22.54 8.34
CA SER A 33 -9.32 -22.40 7.56
C SER A 33 -8.40 -21.36 8.16
N ILE A 34 -7.11 -21.55 7.94
CA ILE A 34 -6.13 -20.48 8.12
C ILE A 34 -6.21 -19.58 6.88
N ASP A 35 -6.28 -18.27 7.06
CA ASP A 35 -6.38 -17.30 5.97
C ASP A 35 -5.02 -17.00 5.36
N SER A 36 -3.95 -16.95 6.16
CA SER A 36 -2.59 -16.79 5.66
C SER A 36 -1.57 -17.61 6.41
N ALA A 37 -0.54 -18.06 5.70
CA ALA A 37 0.64 -18.74 6.23
C ALA A 37 1.89 -18.09 5.63
N THR A 38 2.17 -16.86 6.03
CA THR A 38 3.18 -15.99 5.44
C THR A 38 4.57 -16.37 5.93
N TRP A 39 5.51 -16.62 5.00
CA TRP A 39 6.93 -16.69 5.37
C TRP A 39 7.37 -15.35 5.91
N GLN A 40 7.91 -15.42 7.11
CA GLN A 40 8.45 -14.27 7.79
C GLN A 40 9.96 -14.23 7.40
N ASP A 41 10.71 -15.34 7.45
CA ASP A 41 12.10 -15.47 6.96
C ASP A 41 12.40 -16.94 6.64
N PRO A 42 13.66 -17.33 6.32
CA PRO A 42 13.99 -18.74 6.07
C PRO A 42 13.72 -19.72 7.21
N SER A 43 13.36 -19.30 8.42
CA SER A 43 13.07 -20.19 9.54
C SER A 43 11.74 -19.95 10.28
N HIS A 44 10.92 -18.99 9.86
CA HIS A 44 9.65 -18.72 10.53
C HIS A 44 8.47 -18.47 9.57
N VAL A 45 7.29 -18.93 9.96
CA VAL A 45 6.01 -18.71 9.25
C VAL A 45 4.98 -18.11 10.22
N MET A 46 4.30 -17.04 9.82
CA MET A 46 3.15 -16.45 10.54
C MET A 46 1.84 -16.98 9.95
N LEU A 47 0.97 -17.47 10.82
CA LEU A 47 -0.37 -17.92 10.48
C LEU A 47 -1.38 -16.88 10.96
N ILE A 48 -2.38 -16.53 10.15
CA ILE A 48 -3.48 -15.63 10.52
C ILE A 48 -4.81 -16.28 10.11
N TRP A 49 -5.83 -16.18 10.97
CA TRP A 49 -7.20 -16.64 10.70
C TRP A 49 -8.24 -15.86 11.48
N ASP A 50 -9.47 -15.84 10.96
CA ASP A 50 -10.65 -15.35 11.69
C ASP A 50 -10.91 -16.18 12.96
N SER A 51 -10.65 -15.60 14.13
CA SER A 51 -10.87 -16.23 15.43
C SER A 51 -12.24 -15.91 16.04
N GLU A 52 -12.83 -16.87 16.74
CA GLU A 52 -14.04 -16.66 17.52
C GLU A 52 -13.72 -16.24 18.96
N SER A 53 -14.49 -15.28 19.49
CA SER A 53 -14.30 -14.80 20.86
C SER A 53 -14.41 -15.93 21.89
N ASN A 54 -13.38 -16.05 22.76
CA ASN A 54 -13.26 -17.08 23.80
C ASN A 54 -13.05 -18.51 23.29
N VAL A 55 -12.51 -18.69 22.08
CA VAL A 55 -12.06 -19.97 21.55
C VAL A 55 -10.54 -19.99 21.50
N GLU A 56 -9.91 -21.00 22.10
CA GLU A 56 -8.49 -21.29 21.93
C GLU A 56 -8.33 -22.36 20.84
N TYR A 57 -7.36 -22.18 19.96
CA TYR A 57 -7.06 -23.06 18.84
C TYR A 57 -5.72 -23.77 19.05
N GLU A 58 -5.66 -25.07 18.75
CA GLU A 58 -4.42 -25.79 18.49
C GLU A 58 -3.98 -25.55 17.05
N VAL A 59 -2.71 -25.21 16.87
CA VAL A 59 -2.07 -25.07 15.57
C VAL A 59 -1.29 -26.34 15.27
N LEU A 60 -1.56 -26.92 14.11
CA LEU A 60 -0.93 -28.17 13.70
C LEU A 60 -0.08 -27.97 12.44
N LYS A 61 1.03 -28.70 12.35
CA LYS A 61 2.00 -28.67 11.26
C LYS A 61 2.26 -30.05 10.70
N SER A 62 2.47 -30.16 9.38
CA SER A 62 2.90 -31.38 8.69
C SER A 62 3.84 -31.05 7.53
N ASP A 63 4.71 -32.00 7.18
CA ASP A 63 5.55 -31.91 5.96
C ASP A 63 4.76 -32.26 4.68
N SER A 64 3.49 -32.67 4.81
CA SER A 64 2.64 -33.07 3.70
C SER A 64 1.19 -32.62 3.91
N GLU A 65 0.56 -32.11 2.84
CA GLU A 65 -0.84 -31.66 2.84
C GLU A 65 -1.80 -32.69 3.44
N HIS A 66 -1.58 -33.97 3.10
CA HIS A 66 -2.36 -35.12 3.54
C HIS A 66 -1.59 -36.02 4.52
N GLY A 67 -0.58 -35.46 5.20
CA GLY A 67 0.26 -36.18 6.15
C GLY A 67 -0.28 -36.21 7.58
N ASP A 68 0.53 -36.75 8.49
CA ASP A 68 0.28 -36.65 9.92
C ASP A 68 0.61 -35.24 10.41
N TYR A 69 -0.33 -34.61 11.10
CA TYR A 69 -0.18 -33.27 11.67
C TYR A 69 0.18 -33.36 13.15
N ALA A 70 1.21 -32.63 13.56
CA ALA A 70 1.60 -32.49 14.96
C ALA A 70 1.20 -31.11 15.49
N VAL A 71 0.69 -31.04 16.72
CA VAL A 71 0.42 -29.77 17.38
C VAL A 71 1.75 -29.09 17.68
N ILE A 72 1.91 -27.86 17.19
CA ILE A 72 3.11 -27.02 17.40
C ILE A 72 2.87 -25.90 18.42
N GLY A 73 1.61 -25.62 18.76
CA GLY A 73 1.25 -24.71 19.85
C GLY A 73 -0.23 -24.38 19.87
N THR A 74 -0.61 -23.37 20.67
CA THR A 74 -1.98 -22.87 20.76
C THR A 74 -2.04 -21.34 20.59
N SER A 75 -3.22 -20.83 20.22
CA SER A 75 -3.50 -19.40 20.09
C SER A 75 -4.98 -19.11 20.31
N ASP A 76 -5.30 -18.02 21.00
CA ASP A 76 -6.65 -17.50 21.20
C ASP A 76 -6.89 -16.15 20.48
N THR A 77 -5.93 -15.69 19.67
CA THR A 77 -5.96 -14.37 19.00
C THR A 77 -6.25 -14.45 17.51
N GLY A 78 -6.26 -15.63 16.90
CA GLY A 78 -6.34 -15.74 15.44
C GLY A 78 -4.99 -15.62 14.73
N SER A 79 -3.88 -15.76 15.46
CA SER A 79 -2.53 -15.70 14.89
C SER A 79 -1.54 -16.67 15.54
N PHE A 80 -0.55 -17.17 14.80
CA PHE A 80 0.46 -18.08 15.34
C PHE A 80 1.79 -18.05 14.57
N LEU A 81 2.92 -18.00 15.28
CA LEU A 81 4.25 -18.10 14.69
C LEU A 81 4.82 -19.52 14.80
N ASP A 82 5.10 -20.16 13.67
CA ASP A 82 5.95 -21.34 13.60
C ASP A 82 7.41 -20.93 13.54
N ALA A 83 8.13 -21.03 14.67
CA ALA A 83 9.54 -20.66 14.79
C ALA A 83 10.54 -21.78 14.42
N ASP A 84 10.03 -22.96 14.06
CA ASP A 84 10.82 -24.12 13.63
C ASP A 84 10.58 -24.44 12.15
N ALA A 85 10.17 -23.45 11.34
CA ALA A 85 10.09 -23.62 9.90
C ALA A 85 11.50 -23.68 9.31
N SER A 86 11.65 -24.27 8.13
CA SER A 86 12.96 -24.34 7.48
C SER A 86 12.82 -24.25 5.97
N TRP A 87 13.09 -23.09 5.41
CA TRP A 87 13.11 -22.89 3.97
C TRP A 87 14.24 -23.70 3.31
N PRO A 88 14.05 -24.29 2.12
CA PRO A 88 12.85 -24.24 1.25
C PRO A 88 11.81 -25.32 1.56
N ASP A 89 11.94 -26.06 2.65
CA ASP A 89 11.03 -27.13 3.00
C ASP A 89 9.66 -26.52 3.38
N SER A 90 8.67 -26.78 2.53
CA SER A 90 7.33 -26.27 2.73
C SER A 90 6.60 -27.09 3.78
N SER A 91 6.03 -26.43 4.78
CA SER A 91 5.15 -27.03 5.77
C SER A 91 3.69 -26.76 5.43
N TYR A 92 2.80 -27.59 5.96
CA TYR A 92 1.35 -27.42 5.85
C TYR A 92 0.77 -27.23 7.25
N TYR A 93 -0.17 -26.29 7.37
CA TYR A 93 -0.76 -25.90 8.63
C TYR A 93 -2.26 -26.12 8.65
N LYS A 94 -2.77 -26.44 9.83
CA LYS A 94 -4.19 -26.50 10.17
C LYS A 94 -4.41 -25.88 11.54
N ILE A 95 -5.64 -25.47 11.81
CA ILE A 95 -6.10 -25.07 13.14
C ILE A 95 -7.26 -25.95 13.56
N GLN A 96 -7.44 -26.15 14.86
CA GLN A 96 -8.66 -26.73 15.43
C GLN A 96 -8.93 -26.16 16.83
N PRO A 97 -10.18 -26.05 17.31
CA PRO A 97 -10.43 -25.68 18.69
C PRO A 97 -9.80 -26.67 19.68
N VAL A 98 -9.23 -26.19 20.78
CA VAL A 98 -8.65 -27.01 21.85
C VAL A 98 -9.71 -27.98 22.39
N GLY A 99 -9.34 -29.26 22.51
CA GLY A 99 -10.24 -30.31 23.01
C GLY A 99 -11.21 -30.87 21.97
N SER A 100 -11.11 -30.46 20.70
CA SER A 100 -11.77 -31.15 19.59
C SER A 100 -11.18 -32.57 19.43
N SER A 101 -12.04 -33.59 19.38
CA SER A 101 -11.63 -35.00 19.36
C SER A 101 -11.64 -35.65 17.97
N GLU A 102 -11.71 -34.86 16.90
CA GLU A 102 -11.77 -35.39 15.54
C GLU A 102 -10.36 -35.57 14.94
N THR A 103 -9.62 -36.55 15.47
CA THR A 103 -8.48 -37.13 14.77
C THR A 103 -9.02 -38.06 13.68
N GLY A 104 -9.39 -37.49 12.53
CA GLY A 104 -9.90 -38.23 11.38
C GLY A 104 -10.37 -37.29 10.29
N ASP A 105 -10.22 -37.70 9.05
CA ASP A 105 -10.39 -36.99 7.77
C ASP A 105 -11.81 -36.41 7.49
N THR A 106 -12.59 -36.12 8.53
CA THR A 106 -14.00 -35.70 8.44
C THR A 106 -14.39 -34.46 9.25
N ALA A 107 -13.43 -33.74 9.85
CA ALA A 107 -13.66 -32.35 10.28
C ALA A 107 -12.91 -31.38 9.35
N VAL A 108 -13.72 -30.62 8.61
CA VAL A 108 -13.62 -29.28 8.00
C VAL A 108 -12.36 -28.38 8.22
N TYR A 109 -11.14 -28.92 8.21
CA TYR A 109 -9.88 -28.15 8.32
C TYR A 109 -9.06 -28.24 7.03
N LEU A 110 -9.12 -27.18 6.22
CA LEU A 110 -8.31 -27.09 5.00
C LEU A 110 -6.86 -26.79 5.38
N ALA A 111 -5.95 -27.62 4.89
CA ALA A 111 -4.52 -27.37 5.04
C ALA A 111 -4.12 -26.14 4.24
N ILE A 112 -3.33 -25.25 4.83
CA ILE A 112 -2.67 -24.16 4.11
C ILE A 112 -1.17 -24.44 4.03
N LYS A 113 -0.57 -24.20 2.86
CA LYS A 113 0.87 -24.37 2.68
C LYS A 113 1.59 -23.09 3.14
N SER A 114 2.74 -23.22 3.81
CA SER A 114 3.67 -22.11 4.03
C SER A 114 3.92 -21.33 2.73
N GLY A 115 3.75 -20.01 2.77
CA GLY A 115 3.78 -19.10 1.62
C GLY A 115 2.42 -18.82 0.97
N THR A 116 1.31 -19.33 1.50
CA THR A 116 -0.04 -19.09 0.96
C THR A 116 -0.70 -17.97 1.76
N ASN A 117 -1.16 -16.90 1.11
CA ASN A 117 -1.86 -15.79 1.76
C ASN A 117 -3.19 -15.54 1.06
N ALA A 118 -4.31 -15.43 1.80
CA ALA A 118 -5.62 -15.05 1.25
C ALA A 118 -5.67 -13.59 0.78
N ARG A 119 -4.80 -12.74 1.34
CA ARG A 119 -4.50 -11.37 0.89
C ARG A 119 -2.99 -11.24 0.92
N HIS A 120 -2.36 -10.80 -0.17
CA HIS A 120 -0.91 -10.65 -0.24
C HIS A 120 -0.39 -9.79 0.93
N VAL A 121 0.23 -10.40 1.94
CA VAL A 121 1.03 -9.67 2.94
C VAL A 121 2.34 -9.33 2.26
N SER A 122 2.38 -8.20 1.56
CA SER A 122 3.62 -7.62 1.07
C SER A 122 4.33 -6.96 2.24
N LYS A 123 5.62 -7.27 2.43
CA LYS A 123 6.51 -6.45 3.25
C LYS A 123 6.41 -5.00 2.79
N VAL A 124 6.13 -4.06 3.70
CA VAL A 124 5.99 -2.63 3.37
C VAL A 124 7.35 -1.99 3.51
N SER A 125 7.94 -1.48 2.44
CA SER A 125 9.20 -0.73 2.58
C SER A 125 8.92 0.63 3.19
N ALA A 126 9.70 1.10 4.16
CA ALA A 126 9.64 2.49 4.61
C ALA A 126 10.96 3.18 4.24
N ILE A 127 10.96 4.44 3.84
CA ILE A 127 12.20 5.16 3.53
C ILE A 127 12.18 6.44 4.34
N MET A 128 13.23 6.64 5.13
CA MET A 128 13.35 7.77 6.04
C MET A 128 14.04 8.95 5.36
N TYR A 129 13.35 10.08 5.39
CA TYR A 129 13.80 11.41 4.95
C TYR A 129 13.80 12.37 6.16
N HIS A 130 14.43 13.54 6.03
CA HIS A 130 14.44 14.55 7.10
C HIS A 130 14.06 15.93 6.58
N ASN A 131 14.89 16.52 5.70
CA ASN A 131 14.69 17.89 5.24
C ASN A 131 14.99 18.03 3.74
N PHE A 132 14.33 18.99 3.10
CA PHE A 132 14.39 19.25 1.66
C PHE A 132 14.72 20.73 1.45
N ILE A 133 15.91 21.02 0.93
CA ILE A 133 16.52 22.35 1.03
C ILE A 133 16.99 22.79 -0.35
N THR A 134 16.46 23.93 -0.82
CA THR A 134 16.90 24.54 -2.07
C THR A 134 18.18 25.37 -1.90
N GLU A 135 18.82 25.75 -3.02
CA GLU A 135 19.90 26.75 -2.98
C GLU A 135 19.47 28.10 -2.38
N GLU A 136 18.18 28.46 -2.47
CA GLU A 136 17.67 29.72 -1.92
C GLU A 136 17.49 29.62 -0.40
N ASP A 137 17.02 28.48 0.10
CA ASP A 137 16.93 28.21 1.54
C ASP A 137 18.31 28.31 2.20
N GLN A 138 19.33 27.75 1.55
CA GLN A 138 20.72 27.87 2.01
C GLN A 138 21.22 29.32 2.05
N LYS A 139 20.88 30.13 1.04
CA LYS A 139 21.20 31.57 1.04
C LYS A 139 20.48 32.32 2.16
N ASN A 140 19.32 31.82 2.58
CA ASN A 140 18.52 32.34 3.69
C ASN A 140 18.92 31.78 5.06
N GLY A 141 19.99 30.97 5.12
CA GLY A 141 20.62 30.54 6.37
C GLY A 141 20.29 29.12 6.81
N VAL A 142 19.49 28.38 6.05
CA VAL A 142 19.17 26.97 6.36
C VAL A 142 20.41 26.09 6.09
N GLU A 143 20.78 25.25 7.05
CA GLU A 143 21.94 24.38 6.94
C GLU A 143 21.61 23.11 6.15
N PHE A 144 22.47 22.77 5.19
CA PHE A 144 22.36 21.53 4.41
C PHE A 144 23.19 20.44 5.10
N GLU A 145 22.51 19.45 5.68
CA GLU A 145 23.12 18.33 6.42
C GLU A 145 23.22 17.07 5.52
N GLU A 146 23.92 16.04 5.97
CA GLU A 146 24.15 14.81 5.17
C GLU A 146 22.87 14.02 4.84
N TYR A 147 21.80 14.25 5.59
CA TYR A 147 20.47 13.65 5.43
C TYR A 147 19.43 14.66 4.89
N SER A 148 19.89 15.84 4.46
CA SER A 148 19.09 16.80 3.68
C SER A 148 19.18 16.45 2.19
N LEU A 149 18.13 16.78 1.42
CA LEU A 149 18.08 16.55 -0.02
C LEU A 149 17.76 17.83 -0.78
N ASP A 150 18.27 17.95 -2.00
CA ASP A 150 17.71 18.89 -2.95
C ASP A 150 16.31 18.40 -3.39
N PRO A 151 15.30 19.27 -3.54
CA PRO A 151 13.97 18.86 -4.00
C PRO A 151 13.97 18.15 -5.36
N SER A 152 14.96 18.40 -6.22
CA SER A 152 15.11 17.68 -7.48
C SER A 152 15.48 16.20 -7.28
N ASP A 153 16.34 15.88 -6.32
CA ASP A 153 16.65 14.48 -5.96
C ASP A 153 15.43 13.76 -5.39
N PHE A 154 14.62 14.46 -4.58
CA PHE A 154 13.38 13.89 -4.08
C PHE A 154 12.36 13.67 -5.20
N GLU A 155 12.26 14.60 -6.16
CA GLU A 155 11.42 14.42 -7.33
C GLU A 155 11.85 13.20 -8.17
N GLU A 156 13.15 12.96 -8.33
CA GLU A 156 13.67 11.74 -8.97
C GLU A 156 13.28 10.47 -8.19
N ASP A 157 13.34 10.49 -6.86
CA ASP A 157 12.89 9.39 -6.00
C ASP A 157 11.37 9.09 -6.20
N LEU A 158 10.51 10.13 -6.23
CA LEU A 158 9.07 9.96 -6.49
C LEU A 158 8.80 9.40 -7.90
N GLN A 159 9.55 9.87 -8.90
CA GLN A 159 9.49 9.31 -10.25
C GLN A 159 9.92 7.85 -10.29
N TYR A 160 10.97 7.48 -9.55
CA TYR A 160 11.44 6.10 -9.45
C TYR A 160 10.37 5.18 -8.87
N LEU A 161 9.80 5.53 -7.71
CA LEU A 161 8.73 4.77 -7.07
C LEU A 161 7.60 4.50 -8.07
N ARG A 162 7.16 5.58 -8.71
CA ARG A 162 6.09 5.55 -9.68
C ARG A 162 6.41 4.65 -10.88
N ASN A 163 7.58 4.82 -11.49
CA ASN A 163 7.97 4.08 -12.69
C ASN A 163 8.21 2.59 -12.43
N ASN A 164 8.40 2.20 -11.17
CA ASN A 164 8.64 0.82 -10.75
C ASN A 164 7.44 0.20 -9.99
N GLY A 165 6.25 0.80 -10.15
CA GLY A 165 4.97 0.25 -9.69
C GLY A 165 4.73 0.34 -8.18
N TYR A 166 5.47 1.18 -7.45
CA TYR A 166 5.26 1.36 -6.02
C TYR A 166 4.03 2.22 -5.74
N THR A 167 3.27 1.83 -4.72
CA THR A 167 2.14 2.62 -4.19
C THR A 167 2.53 3.18 -2.83
N THR A 168 2.56 4.51 -2.71
CA THR A 168 2.84 5.16 -1.43
C THR A 168 1.64 5.05 -0.49
N ILE A 169 1.88 4.56 0.72
CA ILE A 169 0.90 4.42 1.80
C ILE A 169 1.42 5.10 3.08
N THR A 170 0.61 5.13 4.12
CA THR A 170 0.98 5.66 5.44
C THR A 170 1.04 4.55 6.48
N SER A 171 1.63 4.80 7.65
CA SER A 171 1.58 3.84 8.76
C SER A 171 0.15 3.56 9.25
N ALA A 172 -0.79 4.50 9.09
CA ALA A 172 -2.20 4.24 9.36
C ALA A 172 -2.77 3.15 8.44
N ASP A 173 -2.41 3.14 7.16
CA ASP A 173 -2.83 2.09 6.22
C ASP A 173 -2.28 0.71 6.63
N VAL A 174 -1.09 0.67 7.24
CA VAL A 174 -0.49 -0.57 7.77
C VAL A 174 -1.24 -1.06 9.01
N ILE A 175 -1.62 -0.15 9.90
CA ILE A 175 -2.44 -0.48 11.09
C ILE A 175 -3.79 -1.05 10.65
N ASP A 176 -4.51 -0.36 9.75
CA ASP A 176 -5.80 -0.81 9.23
C ASP A 176 -5.68 -2.20 8.57
N TYR A 177 -4.57 -2.47 7.88
CA TYR A 177 -4.31 -3.78 7.29
C TYR A 177 -4.14 -4.89 8.32
N ILE A 178 -3.35 -4.63 9.37
CA ILE A 178 -3.11 -5.59 10.44
C ILE A 178 -4.41 -5.89 11.20
N ASN A 179 -5.27 -4.89 11.35
CA ASN A 179 -6.59 -5.04 11.96
C ASN A 179 -7.62 -5.72 11.02
N GLY A 180 -7.27 -5.97 9.76
CA GLY A 180 -8.15 -6.60 8.77
C GLY A 180 -9.15 -5.64 8.11
N ASP A 181 -9.08 -4.35 8.43
CA ASP A 181 -10.01 -3.31 7.99
C ASP A 181 -9.78 -2.89 6.53
N LYS A 182 -8.52 -2.93 6.06
CA LYS A 182 -8.12 -2.42 4.75
C LYS A 182 -7.01 -3.27 4.11
N PRO A 183 -7.14 -3.79 2.87
CA PRO A 183 -6.05 -4.51 2.21
C PRO A 183 -4.88 -3.57 1.86
N LEU A 184 -3.63 -4.05 1.79
CA LEU A 184 -2.49 -3.28 1.27
C LEU A 184 -2.41 -3.35 -0.26
N PRO A 185 -1.91 -2.30 -0.93
CA PRO A 185 -1.61 -2.37 -2.36
C PRO A 185 -0.30 -3.12 -2.60
N ALA A 186 -0.10 -3.62 -3.81
CA ALA A 186 1.19 -4.14 -4.23
C ALA A 186 2.29 -3.07 -4.18
N LYS A 187 3.51 -3.52 -3.91
CA LYS A 187 4.69 -2.65 -3.75
C LYS A 187 4.40 -1.43 -2.87
N ALA A 188 3.72 -1.69 -1.74
CA ALA A 188 3.43 -0.67 -0.75
C ALA A 188 4.74 -0.11 -0.18
N VAL A 189 4.85 1.23 -0.17
CA VAL A 189 6.00 1.93 0.40
C VAL A 189 5.54 3.11 1.27
N ILE A 190 6.17 3.31 2.41
CA ILE A 190 5.98 4.48 3.27
C ILE A 190 7.13 5.45 3.00
N ILE A 191 6.80 6.66 2.57
CA ILE A 191 7.72 7.80 2.66
C ILE A 191 7.57 8.33 4.09
N SER A 192 8.61 8.21 4.89
CA SER A 192 8.59 8.63 6.30
C SER A 192 9.55 9.80 6.49
N ILE A 193 9.02 10.97 6.84
CA ILE A 193 9.81 12.20 6.94
C ILE A 193 9.89 12.61 8.41
N ASP A 194 11.09 12.81 8.96
CA ASP A 194 11.28 13.12 10.39
C ASP A 194 11.37 14.64 10.67
N ASP A 195 11.39 14.94 11.97
CA ASP A 195 11.65 16.23 12.62
C ASP A 195 10.56 17.31 12.55
N GLY A 196 9.78 17.41 11.47
CA GLY A 196 8.80 18.50 11.33
C GLY A 196 9.35 19.78 10.68
N THR A 197 10.40 19.66 9.87
CA THR A 197 11.07 20.81 9.24
C THR A 197 10.20 21.52 8.19
N TRP A 198 10.37 22.83 8.06
CA TRP A 198 9.56 23.67 7.17
C TRP A 198 9.78 23.36 5.67
N GLY A 199 10.97 22.87 5.32
CA GLY A 199 11.30 22.43 3.96
C GLY A 199 10.36 21.32 3.44
N VAL A 200 9.75 20.54 4.33
CA VAL A 200 8.73 19.57 3.95
C VAL A 200 7.50 20.27 3.38
N TYR A 201 7.01 21.31 4.04
CA TYR A 201 5.85 22.07 3.58
C TYR A 201 6.13 22.86 2.30
N THR A 202 7.30 23.53 2.21
CA THR A 202 7.61 24.42 1.08
C THR A 202 8.12 23.68 -0.14
N ASN A 203 8.83 22.56 0.03
CA ASN A 203 9.59 21.93 -1.05
C ASN A 203 9.14 20.48 -1.35
N ALA A 204 8.82 19.66 -0.33
CA ALA A 204 8.47 18.25 -0.54
C ALA A 204 6.98 18.01 -0.79
N TRP A 205 6.10 18.64 -0.01
CA TRP A 205 4.65 18.46 -0.11
C TRP A 205 4.09 18.85 -1.49
N PRO A 206 4.54 19.95 -2.16
CA PRO A 206 4.12 20.24 -3.53
C PRO A 206 4.49 19.14 -4.53
N LEU A 207 5.61 18.44 -4.30
CA LEU A 207 6.01 17.31 -5.12
C LEU A 207 5.15 16.07 -4.82
N LEU A 208 4.89 15.77 -3.55
CA LEU A 208 3.95 14.72 -3.15
C LEU A 208 2.57 14.94 -3.79
N GLN A 209 2.05 16.17 -3.79
CA GLN A 209 0.82 16.54 -4.49
C GLN A 209 0.94 16.32 -6.00
N LYS A 210 2.02 16.81 -6.62
CA LYS A 210 2.27 16.65 -8.07
C LYS A 210 2.26 15.19 -8.51
N TYR A 211 2.82 14.29 -7.71
CA TYR A 211 2.89 12.85 -8.00
C TYR A 211 1.74 12.06 -7.38
N ASN A 212 0.86 12.72 -6.63
CA ASN A 212 -0.26 12.12 -5.92
C ASN A 212 0.19 10.94 -5.04
N MET A 213 1.15 11.26 -4.17
CA MET A 213 1.81 10.33 -3.26
C MET A 213 1.58 10.75 -1.81
N LYS A 214 1.58 9.76 -0.93
CA LYS A 214 1.35 9.91 0.51
C LYS A 214 2.66 9.78 1.29
N ALA A 215 2.70 10.39 2.47
CA ALA A 215 3.82 10.26 3.38
C ALA A 215 3.37 10.30 4.85
N ASP A 216 4.14 9.64 5.72
CA ASP A 216 4.15 9.91 7.15
C ASP A 216 5.05 11.11 7.42
N PHE A 217 4.57 12.06 8.22
CA PHE A 217 5.38 13.16 8.71
C PHE A 217 5.49 13.08 10.24
N ASN A 218 6.65 12.68 10.74
CA ASN A 218 6.91 12.48 12.17
C ASN A 218 7.40 13.79 12.78
N VAL A 219 6.57 14.44 13.60
CA VAL A 219 6.87 15.79 14.10
C VAL A 219 7.30 15.82 15.55
N ILE A 220 8.28 16.67 15.87
CA ILE A 220 8.69 16.97 17.24
C ILE A 220 7.75 18.03 17.81
N GLY A 221 6.78 17.61 18.62
CA GLY A 221 5.66 18.48 19.04
C GLY A 221 6.10 19.81 19.66
N ARG A 222 7.15 19.81 20.49
CA ARG A 222 7.71 21.01 21.12
C ARG A 222 8.27 22.00 20.11
N ASN A 223 8.97 21.54 19.07
CA ASN A 223 9.57 22.45 18.08
C ASN A 223 8.49 23.15 17.24
N ILE A 224 7.39 22.44 16.96
CA ILE A 224 6.22 23.02 16.28
C ILE A 224 5.52 24.03 17.18
N ASP A 225 5.29 23.70 18.47
CA ASP A 225 4.72 24.63 19.45
C ASP A 225 5.57 25.91 19.61
N ASP A 226 6.88 25.75 19.79
CA ASP A 226 7.81 26.86 19.94
C ASP A 226 7.81 27.75 18.69
N THR A 227 7.75 27.14 17.50
CA THR A 227 7.66 27.87 16.21
C THR A 227 6.33 28.62 16.09
N TRP A 228 5.22 27.97 16.43
CA TRP A 228 3.91 28.62 16.45
C TRP A 228 3.92 29.84 17.36
N ASP A 229 4.38 29.70 18.61
CA ASP A 229 4.42 30.80 19.57
C ASP A 229 5.34 31.96 19.13
N ASP A 230 6.50 31.66 18.56
CA ASP A 230 7.42 32.68 18.02
C ASP A 230 6.75 33.48 16.88
N LEU A 231 6.16 32.80 15.90
CA LEU A 231 5.49 33.45 14.78
C LEU A 231 4.28 34.28 15.23
N GLN A 232 3.50 33.80 16.21
CA GLN A 232 2.37 34.56 16.76
C GLN A 232 2.80 35.82 17.53
N THR A 233 4.05 35.88 17.98
CA THR A 233 4.61 37.04 18.68
C THR A 233 5.47 37.94 17.78
N GLY A 234 5.47 37.70 16.46
CA GLY A 234 6.15 38.50 15.46
C GLY A 234 7.59 38.07 15.16
N GLY A 235 7.95 36.85 15.56
CA GLY A 235 9.18 36.18 15.14
C GLY A 235 9.20 35.84 13.64
N THR A 236 10.33 35.30 13.17
CA THR A 236 10.54 34.92 11.77
C THR A 236 11.41 33.69 11.67
N ARG A 237 11.20 32.92 10.61
CA ARG A 237 12.05 31.78 10.20
C ARG A 237 13.34 32.22 9.49
N ASP A 238 13.41 33.47 9.05
CA ASP A 238 14.56 33.98 8.29
C ASP A 238 15.86 33.86 9.10
N GLY A 239 16.88 33.22 8.51
CA GLY A 239 18.19 33.04 9.14
C GLY A 239 18.27 31.90 10.16
N GLN A 240 17.20 31.12 10.36
CA GLN A 240 17.25 29.91 11.17
C GLN A 240 17.96 28.78 10.40
N SER A 241 18.83 28.04 11.07
CA SER A 241 19.55 26.91 10.47
C SER A 241 18.65 25.71 10.16
N ALA A 242 17.58 25.52 10.95
CA ALA A 242 16.59 24.46 10.77
C ALA A 242 15.20 24.99 11.15
N PRO A 243 14.51 25.71 10.25
CA PRO A 243 13.16 26.19 10.51
C PRO A 243 12.16 25.02 10.52
N TYR A 244 11.17 25.07 11.42
CA TYR A 244 10.11 24.07 11.55
C TYR A 244 8.78 24.58 10.99
N CYS A 245 7.87 23.65 10.67
CA CYS A 245 6.48 23.97 10.36
C CYS A 245 5.77 24.60 11.56
N GLU A 246 4.65 25.27 11.29
CA GLU A 246 3.67 25.66 12.29
C GLU A 246 2.36 24.86 12.13
N TRP A 247 1.48 24.89 13.13
CA TRP A 247 0.30 24.01 13.17
C TRP A 247 -0.70 24.21 12.02
N GLY A 248 -0.87 25.43 11.52
CA GLY A 248 -1.71 25.73 10.36
C GLY A 248 -1.22 25.02 9.08
N GLU A 249 0.06 25.14 8.76
CA GLU A 249 0.74 24.41 7.68
C GLU A 249 0.56 22.88 7.82
N LEU A 250 0.70 22.34 9.03
CA LEU A 250 0.48 20.91 9.29
C LEU A 250 -0.99 20.51 9.08
N CYS A 251 -1.95 21.33 9.53
CA CYS A 251 -3.37 21.08 9.31
C CYS A 251 -3.71 21.07 7.82
N GLU A 252 -3.17 22.02 7.04
CA GLU A 252 -3.39 22.07 5.59
C GLU A 252 -2.90 20.79 4.89
N MET A 253 -1.72 20.29 5.30
CA MET A 253 -1.18 19.04 4.76
C MET A 253 -2.05 17.82 5.13
N VAL A 254 -2.55 17.75 6.37
CA VAL A 254 -3.46 16.66 6.79
C VAL A 254 -4.80 16.73 6.07
N GLU A 255 -5.39 17.92 5.94
CA GLU A 255 -6.65 18.15 5.22
C GLU A 255 -6.56 17.79 3.73
N SER A 256 -5.36 17.82 3.14
CA SER A 256 -5.13 17.38 1.76
C SER A 256 -5.22 15.86 1.56
N GLY A 257 -5.17 15.07 2.63
CA GLY A 257 -5.15 13.60 2.58
C GLY A 257 -3.81 12.98 2.15
N ALA A 258 -2.79 13.80 1.85
CA ALA A 258 -1.47 13.33 1.45
C ALA A 258 -0.54 13.01 2.64
N ILE A 259 -0.75 13.65 3.79
CA ILE A 259 0.12 13.51 4.96
C ILE A 259 -0.62 12.87 6.13
N ASN A 260 -0.04 11.79 6.66
CA ASN A 260 -0.38 11.25 7.97
C ASN A 260 0.58 11.81 9.02
N LEU A 261 0.04 12.58 9.98
CA LEU A 261 0.85 13.24 11.00
C LEU A 261 1.16 12.28 12.16
N CYS A 262 2.42 11.91 12.27
CA CYS A 262 2.93 10.95 13.25
C CYS A 262 3.73 11.66 14.35
N SER A 263 3.96 10.98 15.46
CA SER A 263 4.78 11.53 16.54
C SER A 263 6.27 11.26 16.32
N HIS A 264 7.10 12.27 16.53
CA HIS A 264 8.52 12.11 16.80
C HIS A 264 8.85 12.47 18.26
N THR A 265 7.92 12.11 19.15
CA THR A 265 7.79 12.57 20.55
C THR A 265 7.36 14.03 20.67
N TYR A 266 6.86 14.42 21.84
CA TYR A 266 6.60 15.85 22.12
C TYR A 266 7.92 16.58 22.40
N GLY A 267 8.68 16.13 23.40
CA GLY A 267 9.87 16.83 23.88
C GLY A 267 11.04 15.90 24.21
N MET A 268 10.98 14.64 23.78
CA MET A 268 12.02 13.65 24.03
C MET A 268 13.02 13.51 22.89
N HIS A 269 12.93 14.32 21.82
CA HIS A 269 13.96 14.41 20.78
C HIS A 269 15.21 15.16 21.27
N VAL A 270 15.84 14.60 22.32
CA VAL A 270 16.97 15.18 23.03
C VAL A 270 18.15 14.22 23.07
N TYR A 271 19.34 14.82 23.02
CA TYR A 271 20.61 14.15 23.25
C TYR A 271 21.31 14.90 24.39
N ASP A 272 20.77 14.78 25.61
CA ASP A 272 21.14 15.66 26.72
C ASP A 272 22.12 15.06 27.73
N SER A 273 22.58 15.92 28.64
CA SER A 273 23.54 15.60 29.69
C SER A 273 22.97 14.83 30.88
N ASP A 274 21.63 14.74 30.98
CA ASP A 274 20.94 14.05 32.08
C ASP A 274 20.72 12.56 31.76
N GLY A 275 21.05 12.15 30.53
CA GLY A 275 21.27 10.75 30.14
C GLY A 275 20.15 10.14 29.31
N ARG A 276 19.07 10.88 29.00
CA ARG A 276 18.05 10.39 28.06
C ARG A 276 18.49 10.65 26.62
N ILE A 277 18.37 9.62 25.79
CA ILE A 277 18.61 9.69 24.35
C ILE A 277 17.31 9.31 23.65
N GLY A 278 16.62 10.29 23.07
CA GLY A 278 15.32 10.03 22.47
C GLY A 278 14.27 9.54 23.47
N ALA A 279 13.39 8.66 23.02
CA ALA A 279 12.42 7.97 23.87
C ALA A 279 13.00 6.75 24.63
N SER A 280 14.33 6.54 24.61
CA SER A 280 14.94 5.42 25.32
C SER A 280 14.89 5.61 26.84
N MET A 281 14.80 4.49 27.57
CA MET A 281 14.92 4.46 29.02
C MET A 281 16.34 4.84 29.47
N MET A 282 16.46 5.66 30.52
CA MET A 282 17.75 6.11 31.02
C MET A 282 18.45 5.02 31.85
N GLU A 283 19.78 5.09 31.95
CA GLU A 283 20.53 4.21 32.85
C GLU A 283 20.10 4.44 34.31
N GLY A 284 19.62 3.39 34.97
CA GLY A 284 19.18 3.44 36.37
C GLY A 284 17.77 3.99 36.60
N GLU A 285 17.05 4.37 35.54
CA GLU A 285 15.62 4.67 35.60
C GLU A 285 14.85 3.39 35.99
N SER A 286 13.75 3.51 36.74
CA SER A 286 12.87 2.37 36.99
C SER A 286 11.86 2.25 35.86
N LEU A 287 11.39 1.04 35.53
CA LEU A 287 10.39 0.85 34.48
C LEU A 287 9.11 1.67 34.74
N ALA A 288 8.72 1.85 36.01
CA ALA A 288 7.57 2.66 36.37
C ALA A 288 7.78 4.17 36.10
N ASP A 289 8.99 4.68 36.37
CA ASP A 289 9.34 6.08 36.08
C ASP A 289 9.43 6.29 34.57
N TYR A 290 10.00 5.32 33.85
CA TYR A 290 10.06 5.32 32.39
C TYR A 290 8.66 5.39 31.76
N ILE A 291 7.78 4.47 32.16
CA ILE A 291 6.37 4.44 31.73
C ILE A 291 5.73 5.80 32.01
N SER A 292 5.89 6.34 33.22
CA SER A 292 5.34 7.66 33.54
C SER A 292 5.89 8.77 32.65
N ALA A 293 7.17 8.73 32.27
CA ALA A 293 7.78 9.73 31.41
C ALA A 293 7.22 9.66 29.99
N VAL A 294 7.18 8.48 29.37
CA VAL A 294 6.69 8.31 28.00
C VAL A 294 5.18 8.52 27.90
N SER A 295 4.39 8.12 28.90
CA SER A 295 2.96 8.42 28.96
C SER A 295 2.68 9.92 29.03
N ASN A 296 3.48 10.67 29.79
CA ASN A 296 3.34 12.12 29.88
C ASN A 296 3.74 12.83 28.57
N ASP A 297 4.80 12.37 27.92
CA ASP A 297 5.21 12.89 26.60
C ASP A 297 4.15 12.59 25.52
N TYR A 298 3.63 11.36 25.49
CA TYR A 298 2.51 10.98 24.61
C TYR A 298 1.29 11.87 24.85
N ALA A 299 0.91 12.12 26.11
CA ALA A 299 -0.25 12.96 26.41
C ALA A 299 -0.09 14.38 25.86
N LEU A 300 1.13 14.93 25.85
CA LEU A 300 1.43 16.22 25.23
C LEU A 300 1.40 16.13 23.70
N SER A 301 2.02 15.10 23.12
CA SER A 301 2.01 14.86 21.67
C SER A 301 0.59 14.69 21.12
N ALA A 302 -0.25 13.90 21.81
CA ALA A 302 -1.65 13.74 21.48
C ALA A 302 -2.46 15.02 21.69
N SER A 303 -2.16 15.80 22.74
CA SER A 303 -2.82 17.08 22.97
C SER A 303 -2.49 18.11 21.89
N CYS A 304 -1.29 18.11 21.32
CA CYS A 304 -0.94 19.05 20.26
C CYS A 304 -1.41 18.51 18.89
N ILE A 305 -0.91 17.36 18.44
CA ILE A 305 -1.31 16.76 17.15
C ILE A 305 -2.82 16.58 17.09
N GLY A 306 -3.40 15.82 18.03
CA GLY A 306 -4.84 15.54 18.05
C GLY A 306 -5.70 16.76 18.40
N GLY A 307 -5.15 17.73 19.13
CA GLY A 307 -5.85 18.99 19.43
C GLY A 307 -6.04 19.87 18.17
N TRP A 308 -5.05 19.88 17.29
CA TRP A 308 -5.08 20.66 16.04
C TRP A 308 -5.79 19.94 14.90
N THR A 309 -5.49 18.65 14.70
CA THR A 309 -5.99 17.89 13.54
C THR A 309 -7.29 17.14 13.84
N GLY A 310 -7.65 16.95 15.12
CA GLY A 310 -8.73 16.09 15.55
C GLY A 310 -8.40 14.59 15.54
N ILE A 311 -7.16 14.21 15.21
CA ILE A 311 -6.71 12.82 15.10
C ILE A 311 -5.48 12.63 16.01
N ASN A 312 -5.60 11.77 17.01
CA ASN A 312 -4.46 11.45 17.88
C ASN A 312 -3.41 10.65 17.10
N PRO A 313 -2.11 10.86 17.35
CA PRO A 313 -1.07 10.08 16.70
C PRO A 313 -1.10 8.63 17.22
N THR A 314 -1.22 7.69 16.28
CA THR A 314 -1.12 6.23 16.54
C THR A 314 0.26 5.69 16.19
N THR A 315 1.08 6.45 15.47
CA THR A 315 2.44 6.06 15.10
C THR A 315 3.48 6.95 15.77
N MET A 316 4.57 6.35 16.26
CA MET A 316 5.76 7.06 16.73
C MET A 316 7.02 6.61 15.98
N ALA A 317 7.72 7.54 15.34
CA ALA A 317 9.10 7.32 14.93
C ALA A 317 10.05 7.60 16.11
N TYR A 318 10.98 6.70 16.39
CA TYR A 318 11.97 6.87 17.45
C TYR A 318 13.00 7.95 17.11
N PRO A 319 13.17 8.99 17.93
CA PRO A 319 14.30 9.89 17.82
C PRO A 319 15.63 9.12 17.79
N TYR A 320 16.48 9.46 16.82
CA TYR A 320 17.79 8.83 16.60
C TYR A 320 17.75 7.31 16.38
N SER A 321 16.58 6.73 16.12
CA SER A 321 16.36 5.28 16.05
C SER A 321 16.77 4.52 17.32
N LYS A 322 16.89 5.20 18.47
CA LYS A 322 17.31 4.59 19.74
C LYS A 322 16.11 4.03 20.49
N ARG A 323 16.11 2.71 20.66
CA ARG A 323 15.09 1.93 21.35
C ARG A 323 15.68 0.71 22.07
N SER A 324 14.88 0.08 22.92
CA SER A 324 15.12 -1.24 23.53
C SER A 324 13.84 -2.07 23.52
N GLU A 325 13.96 -3.38 23.37
CA GLU A 325 12.82 -4.30 23.33
C GLU A 325 11.95 -4.20 24.59
N GLU A 326 12.59 -4.10 25.77
CA GLU A 326 11.90 -3.97 27.05
C GLU A 326 11.10 -2.66 27.16
N THR A 327 11.44 -1.65 26.35
CA THR A 327 10.77 -0.35 26.37
C THR A 327 9.69 -0.20 25.30
N ASP A 328 9.76 -0.95 24.19
CA ASP A 328 8.70 -0.90 23.18
C ASP A 328 7.37 -1.40 23.74
N GLU A 329 7.40 -2.56 24.42
CA GLU A 329 6.21 -3.11 25.09
C GLU A 329 5.65 -2.11 26.12
N ALA A 330 6.53 -1.44 26.87
CA ALA A 330 6.14 -0.43 27.83
C ALA A 330 5.51 0.80 27.17
N ILE A 331 6.02 1.25 26.02
CA ILE A 331 5.43 2.36 25.26
C ILE A 331 4.06 1.95 24.72
N LEU A 332 3.96 0.83 24.01
CA LEU A 332 2.70 0.35 23.42
C LEU A 332 1.62 0.15 24.49
N SER A 333 1.95 -0.53 25.59
CA SER A 333 0.97 -0.82 26.66
C SER A 333 0.56 0.38 27.53
N SER A 334 1.29 1.49 27.47
CA SER A 334 1.03 2.67 28.32
C SER A 334 0.68 3.95 27.57
N THR A 335 0.66 3.90 26.23
CA THR A 335 0.32 5.03 25.37
C THR A 335 -0.82 4.64 24.43
N GLY A 336 -1.19 5.52 23.50
CA GLY A 336 -2.09 5.18 22.39
C GLY A 336 -1.34 5.00 21.07
N TYR A 337 -0.02 4.77 21.12
CA TYR A 337 0.70 4.35 19.92
C TYR A 337 0.39 2.88 19.63
N GLU A 338 0.01 2.63 18.40
CA GLU A 338 -0.21 1.30 17.83
C GLU A 338 0.98 0.87 16.98
N LEU A 339 1.78 1.82 16.47
CA LEU A 339 2.95 1.52 15.65
C LEU A 339 4.20 2.31 16.08
N LEU A 340 5.34 1.63 16.25
CA LEU A 340 6.64 2.24 16.55
C LEU A 340 7.64 1.99 15.41
N MET A 341 8.29 3.03 14.89
CA MET A 341 9.26 2.95 13.80
C MET A 341 10.68 3.28 14.27
N GLY A 342 11.63 2.37 14.03
CA GLY A 342 13.07 2.62 14.20
C GLY A 342 13.83 2.53 12.87
N GLY A 343 14.89 3.30 12.68
CA GLY A 343 15.71 3.27 11.47
C GLY A 343 16.63 2.04 11.40
N TYR A 344 16.76 1.48 10.20
CA TYR A 344 17.67 0.37 9.90
C TYR A 344 19.09 0.88 9.60
N GLY A 345 20.10 0.36 10.30
CA GLY A 345 21.51 0.64 10.03
C GLY A 345 22.01 2.02 10.48
N ALA A 346 21.11 2.96 10.79
CA ALA A 346 21.47 4.27 11.34
C ALA A 346 22.20 4.11 12.67
N ARG A 347 23.44 4.63 12.78
CA ARG A 347 24.24 4.61 14.03
C ARG A 347 24.37 3.20 14.68
N GLY A 348 24.35 2.15 13.87
CA GLY A 348 24.48 0.75 14.30
C GLY A 348 23.23 0.16 14.97
N THR A 349 22.05 0.77 14.81
CA THR A 349 20.79 0.21 15.31
C THR A 349 20.22 -0.79 14.30
N GLN A 350 19.71 -1.91 14.81
CA GLN A 350 18.92 -2.84 14.00
C GLN A 350 17.52 -2.25 13.80
N GLY A 351 17.06 -2.17 12.55
CA GLY A 351 15.71 -1.70 12.24
C GLY A 351 14.68 -2.72 12.68
N ASN A 352 13.62 -2.27 13.37
CA ASN A 352 12.53 -3.11 13.87
C ASN A 352 11.27 -2.23 14.03
N TYR A 353 10.07 -2.78 13.79
CA TYR A 353 8.81 -2.04 13.70
C TYR A 353 7.75 -2.71 14.55
N PHE A 354 7.32 -2.04 15.60
CA PHE A 354 6.43 -2.65 16.58
C PHE A 354 5.01 -2.27 16.25
N VAL A 355 4.13 -3.26 16.17
CA VAL A 355 2.69 -3.02 16.12
C VAL A 355 2.06 -3.64 17.37
N ASP A 356 1.19 -2.89 18.04
CA ASP A 356 0.45 -3.39 19.21
C ASP A 356 -0.36 -4.64 18.83
N GLY A 357 -0.28 -5.68 19.66
CA GLY A 357 -0.87 -7.00 19.37
C GLY A 357 -0.12 -7.89 18.37
N ALA A 358 0.93 -7.41 17.69
CA ALA A 358 1.79 -8.25 16.84
C ALA A 358 2.85 -9.01 17.67
N SER A 359 3.14 -10.28 17.35
CA SER A 359 4.20 -11.03 18.06
C SER A 359 5.59 -10.41 17.84
N PRO A 360 6.57 -10.59 18.76
CA PRO A 360 7.93 -10.06 18.63
C PRO A 360 8.59 -10.32 17.28
N GLU A 361 8.28 -11.43 16.63
CA GLU A 361 8.84 -11.84 15.34
C GLU A 361 8.06 -11.30 14.13
N SER A 362 6.77 -10.98 14.28
CA SER A 362 5.99 -10.19 13.30
C SER A 362 6.47 -8.74 13.24
N GLN A 363 6.92 -8.20 14.37
CA GLN A 363 7.45 -6.84 14.50
C GLN A 363 8.81 -6.64 13.77
N LEU A 364 9.51 -7.73 13.46
CA LEU A 364 10.81 -7.66 12.79
C LEU A 364 10.70 -7.44 11.26
N ARG A 365 9.50 -7.51 10.66
CA ARG A 365 9.37 -7.75 9.21
C ARG A 365 8.36 -6.92 8.45
N ILE A 366 7.62 -6.08 9.14
CA ILE A 366 6.62 -5.25 8.47
C ILE A 366 7.31 -4.15 7.66
N MET A 367 8.50 -3.67 8.06
CA MET A 367 9.25 -2.68 7.29
C MET A 367 10.78 -2.83 7.37
N SER A 368 11.50 -2.21 6.46
CA SER A 368 12.85 -1.66 6.70
C SER A 368 12.72 -0.15 6.50
N ARG A 369 13.45 0.67 7.25
CA ARG A 369 13.36 2.14 7.28
C ARG A 369 14.78 2.71 7.21
N PRO A 370 15.53 2.44 6.12
CA PRO A 370 16.83 3.07 5.93
C PRO A 370 16.68 4.59 5.77
N CYS A 371 17.72 5.32 6.17
CA CYS A 371 17.82 6.74 5.93
C CYS A 371 18.26 6.99 4.49
N ARG A 372 17.46 7.73 3.71
CA ARG A 372 17.83 8.23 2.39
C ARG A 372 18.82 9.38 2.57
N MET A 373 20.09 9.10 2.28
CA MET A 373 21.20 10.04 2.44
C MET A 373 21.45 10.81 1.15
N ASP A 374 21.98 12.03 1.24
CA ASP A 374 22.45 12.77 0.07
C ASP A 374 23.46 11.93 -0.75
N GLY A 375 23.37 12.03 -2.08
CA GLY A 375 24.21 11.29 -3.02
C GLY A 375 23.96 9.78 -3.12
N THR A 376 22.98 9.22 -2.41
CA THR A 376 22.59 7.80 -2.51
C THR A 376 21.14 7.67 -2.99
N PRO A 377 20.85 7.39 -4.28
CA PRO A 377 19.50 7.41 -4.82
C PRO A 377 18.58 6.38 -4.15
N LEU A 378 17.27 6.63 -4.13
CA LEU A 378 16.28 5.72 -3.53
C LEU A 378 16.37 4.30 -4.11
N SER A 379 16.69 4.18 -5.40
CA SER A 379 16.83 2.90 -6.10
C SER A 379 17.82 1.96 -5.41
N ASP A 380 18.88 2.47 -4.81
CA ASP A 380 19.90 1.63 -4.17
C ASP A 380 19.32 0.93 -2.93
N TYR A 381 18.44 1.60 -2.19
CA TYR A 381 17.76 1.02 -1.03
C TYR A 381 16.70 0.01 -1.45
N LEU A 382 15.91 0.35 -2.47
CA LEU A 382 14.77 -0.47 -2.89
C LEU A 382 15.18 -1.67 -3.74
N ASN A 383 16.26 -1.59 -4.54
CA ASN A 383 16.73 -2.73 -5.32
C ASN A 383 17.22 -3.87 -4.43
N ASP A 384 17.94 -3.55 -3.35
CA ASP A 384 18.40 -4.56 -2.38
C ASP A 384 17.19 -5.22 -1.67
N ILE A 385 16.17 -4.43 -1.35
CA ILE A 385 14.93 -4.93 -0.75
C ILE A 385 14.15 -5.79 -1.76
N ASP A 386 13.96 -5.32 -2.99
CA ASP A 386 13.25 -6.04 -4.06
C ASP A 386 13.97 -7.35 -4.45
N GLU A 387 15.31 -7.37 -4.50
CA GLU A 387 16.08 -8.59 -4.76
C GLU A 387 15.88 -9.61 -3.64
N GLN A 388 15.95 -9.17 -2.39
CA GLN A 388 15.69 -10.02 -1.23
C GLN A 388 14.24 -10.53 -1.22
N ASP A 389 13.27 -9.64 -1.46
CA ASP A 389 11.84 -9.93 -1.40
C ASP A 389 11.39 -10.83 -2.56
N GLY A 390 11.88 -10.56 -3.78
CA GLY A 390 11.65 -11.38 -4.97
C GLY A 390 12.23 -12.78 -4.85
N ALA A 391 13.40 -12.95 -4.25
CA ALA A 391 13.95 -14.27 -3.93
C ALA A 391 13.08 -15.06 -2.94
N ASN A 392 12.30 -14.36 -2.12
CA ASN A 392 11.41 -14.92 -1.10
C ASN A 392 9.95 -15.05 -1.58
N GLY A 393 9.60 -14.55 -2.78
CA GLY A 393 8.24 -14.57 -3.31
C GLY A 393 7.24 -13.67 -2.57
N VAL A 394 7.75 -12.64 -1.88
CA VAL A 394 6.95 -11.64 -1.14
C VAL A 394 7.18 -10.27 -1.79
N ASN A 395 6.21 -9.36 -1.74
CA ASN A 395 6.34 -7.98 -2.26
C ASN A 395 6.84 -7.88 -3.72
N THR A 396 6.57 -8.91 -4.52
CA THR A 396 6.80 -8.87 -5.97
C THR A 396 5.83 -7.88 -6.61
N LEU A 397 6.16 -7.37 -7.80
CA LEU A 397 5.18 -6.70 -8.65
C LEU A 397 3.93 -7.59 -8.71
N GLU A 398 2.81 -7.13 -8.15
CA GLU A 398 1.53 -7.76 -8.41
C GLU A 398 1.26 -7.49 -9.87
N ASP A 399 1.08 -8.56 -10.63
CA ASP A 399 0.72 -8.42 -12.01
C ASP A 399 -0.73 -7.92 -12.05
N THR A 400 -0.90 -6.60 -12.04
CA THR A 400 -2.23 -5.99 -12.13
C THR A 400 -2.94 -6.33 -13.43
N SER A 401 -2.24 -6.90 -14.43
CA SER A 401 -2.88 -7.48 -15.63
C SER A 401 -3.63 -8.78 -15.32
N GLU A 402 -3.36 -9.44 -14.20
CA GLU A 402 -4.11 -10.61 -13.73
C GLU A 402 -5.28 -10.22 -12.81
N LEU A 403 -5.31 -8.99 -12.30
CA LEU A 403 -6.42 -8.50 -11.48
C LEU A 403 -7.68 -8.29 -12.32
N THR A 404 -8.81 -8.76 -11.80
CA THR A 404 -10.13 -8.50 -12.37
C THR A 404 -10.57 -7.06 -12.12
N ASP A 405 -11.53 -6.57 -12.93
CA ASP A 405 -12.21 -5.28 -12.68
C ASP A 405 -12.80 -5.21 -11.25
N ALA A 406 -13.27 -6.34 -10.71
CA ALA A 406 -13.81 -6.39 -9.35
C ALA A 406 -12.73 -6.19 -8.29
N GLU A 407 -11.58 -6.85 -8.42
CA GLU A 407 -10.44 -6.69 -7.49
C GLU A 407 -9.85 -5.28 -7.58
N CYS A 408 -9.63 -4.76 -8.80
CA CYS A 408 -9.21 -3.36 -8.96
C CYS A 408 -10.22 -2.38 -8.38
N ARG A 409 -11.52 -2.67 -8.44
CA ARG A 409 -12.57 -1.83 -7.85
C ARG A 409 -12.58 -1.89 -6.33
N GLU A 410 -12.31 -3.05 -5.74
CA GLU A 410 -12.12 -3.18 -4.30
C GLU A 410 -10.95 -2.32 -3.83
N MET A 411 -9.82 -2.38 -4.53
CA MET A 411 -8.65 -1.55 -4.23
C MET A 411 -8.90 -0.06 -4.48
N ALA A 412 -9.66 0.29 -5.53
CA ALA A 412 -10.05 1.66 -5.83
C ALA A 412 -10.77 2.34 -4.66
N GLN A 413 -11.52 1.59 -3.85
CA GLN A 413 -12.22 2.14 -2.68
C GLN A 413 -11.29 2.78 -1.66
N TRP A 414 -10.05 2.29 -1.61
CA TRP A 414 -9.09 2.63 -0.57
C TRP A 414 -7.93 3.50 -1.07
N TYR A 415 -7.59 3.35 -2.34
CA TYR A 415 -6.34 3.87 -2.92
C TYR A 415 -6.54 4.73 -4.15
N THR A 416 -7.78 4.95 -4.61
CA THR A 416 -8.02 6.05 -5.55
C THR A 416 -7.90 7.38 -4.81
N SER A 417 -7.18 8.33 -5.39
CA SER A 417 -7.09 9.69 -4.85
C SER A 417 -8.13 10.64 -5.46
N TYR A 418 -8.95 10.15 -6.39
CA TYR A 418 -9.79 10.99 -7.22
C TYR A 418 -11.20 11.11 -6.64
N ASP A 419 -11.55 12.32 -6.19
CA ASP A 419 -12.85 12.62 -5.56
C ASP A 419 -14.03 12.45 -6.53
N ASP A 420 -13.78 12.58 -7.84
CA ASP A 420 -14.78 12.47 -8.90
C ASP A 420 -14.90 11.05 -9.51
N VAL A 421 -14.26 10.07 -8.89
CA VAL A 421 -14.36 8.64 -9.25
C VAL A 421 -15.20 7.93 -8.19
N ASP A 422 -16.50 7.76 -8.47
CA ASP A 422 -17.36 6.91 -7.63
C ASP A 422 -16.93 5.45 -7.77
N VAL A 423 -16.52 4.86 -6.65
CA VAL A 423 -16.02 3.48 -6.55
C VAL A 423 -17.05 2.45 -7.01
N ASN A 424 -18.33 2.79 -7.01
CA ASN A 424 -19.41 1.91 -7.48
C ASN A 424 -19.63 1.96 -9.00
N GLU A 425 -19.03 2.94 -9.69
CA GLU A 425 -19.16 3.06 -11.14
C GLU A 425 -18.35 1.98 -11.88
N TRP A 426 -18.80 1.67 -13.09
CA TRP A 426 -18.22 0.61 -13.92
C TRP A 426 -16.77 0.86 -14.37
N TYR A 427 -16.28 2.09 -14.21
CA TYR A 427 -14.93 2.49 -14.60
C TYR A 427 -13.97 2.64 -13.42
N SER A 428 -14.42 2.49 -12.16
CA SER A 428 -13.57 2.71 -10.99
C SER A 428 -12.35 1.76 -10.98
N GLY A 429 -12.57 0.47 -11.20
CA GLY A 429 -11.51 -0.53 -11.36
C GLY A 429 -10.54 -0.18 -12.49
N PRO A 430 -11.00 0.09 -13.73
CA PRO A 430 -10.15 0.53 -14.83
C PRO A 430 -9.37 1.83 -14.57
N VAL A 431 -9.96 2.80 -13.87
CA VAL A 431 -9.26 4.03 -13.49
C VAL A 431 -8.16 3.73 -12.48
N TYR A 432 -8.44 2.90 -11.47
CA TYR A 432 -7.43 2.44 -10.52
C TYR A 432 -6.31 1.69 -11.22
N PHE A 433 -6.62 0.73 -12.09
CA PHE A 433 -5.67 0.00 -12.92
C PHE A 433 -4.76 0.96 -13.70
N ALA A 434 -5.34 1.96 -14.39
CA ALA A 434 -4.55 2.91 -15.16
C ALA A 434 -3.70 3.84 -14.29
N TYR A 435 -4.14 4.15 -13.08
CA TYR A 435 -3.42 4.96 -12.10
C TYR A 435 -2.20 4.21 -11.53
N VAL A 436 -2.40 2.99 -11.01
CA VAL A 436 -1.31 2.22 -10.37
C VAL A 436 -0.23 1.79 -11.37
N ASN A 437 -0.61 1.53 -12.63
CA ASN A 437 0.34 1.26 -13.71
C ASN A 437 0.92 2.53 -14.35
N SER A 438 0.60 3.72 -13.80
CA SER A 438 1.04 5.02 -14.33
C SER A 438 0.64 5.31 -15.79
N LEU A 439 -0.30 4.56 -16.35
CA LEU A 439 -0.74 4.65 -17.74
C LEU A 439 -1.48 5.96 -18.00
N LEU A 440 -2.51 6.25 -17.21
CA LEU A 440 -3.32 7.48 -17.34
C LEU A 440 -3.56 8.11 -15.96
N LEU A 441 -3.14 9.37 -15.82
CA LEU A 441 -3.35 10.16 -14.61
C LEU A 441 -4.55 11.07 -14.73
N GLY A 442 -5.06 11.51 -13.58
CA GLY A 442 -6.00 12.61 -13.45
C GLY A 442 -5.48 13.96 -13.94
N THR A 443 -6.40 14.92 -14.03
CA THR A 443 -6.12 16.31 -14.42
C THR A 443 -5.66 17.18 -13.26
N SER A 444 -5.83 16.68 -12.03
CA SER A 444 -5.26 17.21 -10.79
C SER A 444 -4.93 16.05 -9.84
N PRO A 445 -4.29 16.31 -8.68
CA PRO A 445 -4.05 15.27 -7.67
C PRO A 445 -5.33 14.57 -7.21
N SER A 446 -6.45 15.30 -7.11
CA SER A 446 -7.74 14.78 -6.62
C SER A 446 -8.85 14.69 -7.66
N THR A 447 -8.56 14.92 -8.95
CA THR A 447 -9.58 14.90 -10.02
C THR A 447 -9.12 14.12 -11.23
N PHE A 448 -9.91 13.12 -11.64
CA PHE A 448 -9.64 12.29 -12.81
C PHE A 448 -10.30 12.79 -14.10
N GLU A 449 -11.49 13.39 -13.99
CA GLU A 449 -12.39 13.75 -15.08
C GLU A 449 -12.81 12.57 -15.97
N PRO A 450 -13.54 11.57 -15.45
CA PRO A 450 -13.87 10.34 -16.19
C PRO A 450 -14.64 10.59 -17.49
N TYR A 451 -15.46 11.64 -17.55
CA TYR A 451 -16.30 11.97 -18.70
C TYR A 451 -15.70 13.03 -19.65
N SER A 452 -14.48 13.53 -19.36
CA SER A 452 -13.77 14.41 -20.29
C SER A 452 -13.28 13.62 -21.51
N ALA A 453 -13.22 14.29 -22.66
CA ALA A 453 -12.84 13.64 -23.92
C ALA A 453 -11.39 13.13 -23.88
N ALA A 454 -11.17 11.90 -24.32
CA ALA A 454 -9.84 11.33 -24.49
C ALA A 454 -9.25 11.79 -25.83
N SER A 455 -8.11 12.48 -25.81
CA SER A 455 -7.44 12.96 -27.02
C SER A 455 -6.58 11.89 -27.68
N ARG A 456 -6.24 12.09 -28.96
CA ARG A 456 -5.31 11.21 -29.68
C ARG A 456 -3.94 11.15 -29.01
N ALA A 457 -3.43 12.29 -28.54
CA ALA A 457 -2.19 12.36 -27.78
C ALA A 457 -2.25 11.54 -26.49
N MET A 458 -3.36 11.60 -25.73
CA MET A 458 -3.52 10.79 -24.51
C MET A 458 -3.39 9.30 -24.79
N VAL A 459 -4.02 8.80 -25.87
CA VAL A 459 -3.92 7.37 -26.23
C VAL A 459 -2.48 6.98 -26.55
N MET A 460 -1.75 7.80 -27.32
CA MET A 460 -0.35 7.52 -27.64
C MET A 460 0.52 7.55 -26.39
N THR A 461 0.29 8.50 -25.48
CA THR A 461 1.00 8.56 -24.20
C THR A 461 0.76 7.35 -23.34
N VAL A 462 -0.46 6.82 -23.30
CA VAL A 462 -0.72 5.59 -22.55
C VAL A 462 0.09 4.41 -23.14
N LEU A 463 0.02 4.19 -24.45
CA LEU A 463 0.75 3.07 -25.08
C LEU A 463 2.26 3.24 -24.98
N TYR A 464 2.74 4.48 -25.08
CA TYR A 464 4.15 4.80 -24.88
C TYR A 464 4.63 4.43 -23.48
N ARG A 465 3.82 4.70 -22.45
CA ARG A 465 4.12 4.33 -21.07
C ARG A 465 4.04 2.82 -20.85
N LEU A 466 3.08 2.15 -21.49
CA LEU A 466 2.96 0.70 -21.48
C LEU A 466 4.24 0.03 -22.03
N GLU A 467 4.87 0.64 -23.03
CA GLU A 467 6.15 0.18 -23.61
C GLU A 467 7.39 0.63 -22.79
N GLY A 468 7.21 1.15 -21.58
CA GLY A 468 8.31 1.60 -20.72
C GLY A 468 8.91 2.96 -21.11
N SER A 469 8.17 3.79 -21.84
CA SER A 469 8.57 5.16 -22.23
C SER A 469 9.91 5.25 -22.98
N PRO A 470 10.08 4.58 -24.13
CA PRO A 470 11.33 4.57 -24.87
C PRO A 470 11.78 5.96 -25.32
N THR A 471 13.05 6.30 -25.16
CA THR A 471 13.56 7.62 -25.55
C THR A 471 13.68 7.77 -27.06
N ILE A 472 13.03 8.79 -27.63
CA ILE A 472 13.19 9.17 -29.05
C ILE A 472 14.18 10.32 -29.16
N THR A 473 15.29 10.06 -29.87
CA THR A 473 16.41 11.01 -30.00
C THR A 473 16.28 11.92 -31.22
N ASP A 474 15.68 11.43 -32.31
CA ASP A 474 15.41 12.21 -33.53
C ASP A 474 13.91 12.47 -33.65
N LEU A 475 13.46 13.60 -33.09
CA LEU A 475 12.04 13.94 -33.08
C LEU A 475 11.56 14.27 -34.51
N PRO A 476 10.59 13.53 -35.06
CA PRO A 476 10.04 13.83 -36.37
C PRO A 476 9.35 15.19 -36.35
N HIS A 477 9.45 15.92 -37.46
CA HIS A 477 8.71 17.17 -37.61
C HIS A 477 7.20 16.89 -37.74
N MET A 478 6.45 17.25 -36.71
CA MET A 478 5.00 17.22 -36.66
C MET A 478 4.50 18.66 -36.60
N ALA A 479 3.81 19.12 -37.65
CA ALA A 479 3.52 20.54 -37.86
C ALA A 479 2.52 21.11 -36.84
N ASP A 480 1.73 20.25 -36.21
CA ASP A 480 0.70 20.59 -35.22
C ASP A 480 1.03 20.09 -33.80
N VAL A 481 2.28 19.70 -33.54
CA VAL A 481 2.76 19.29 -32.22
C VAL A 481 3.89 20.23 -31.80
N ALA A 482 3.69 20.94 -30.68
CA ALA A 482 4.73 21.79 -30.11
C ALA A 482 5.87 20.96 -29.52
N GLN A 483 7.12 21.44 -29.66
CA GLN A 483 8.31 20.70 -29.20
C GLN A 483 8.41 20.58 -27.66
N ASP A 484 7.75 21.47 -26.94
CA ASP A 484 7.64 21.51 -25.48
C ASP A 484 6.34 20.86 -24.96
N SER A 485 5.55 20.25 -25.83
CA SER A 485 4.34 19.54 -25.41
C SER A 485 4.68 18.28 -24.62
N TRP A 486 3.88 17.99 -23.59
CA TRP A 486 4.04 16.80 -22.75
C TRP A 486 3.90 15.47 -23.53
N TYR A 487 3.34 15.51 -24.75
CA TYR A 487 3.13 14.37 -25.61
C TYR A 487 4.10 14.28 -26.80
N ILE A 488 5.12 15.14 -26.89
CA ILE A 488 6.06 15.13 -28.03
C ILE A 488 6.76 13.77 -28.20
N GLN A 489 7.29 13.22 -27.11
CA GLN A 489 7.98 11.92 -27.07
C GLN A 489 7.02 10.77 -27.43
N PRO A 490 5.85 10.63 -26.76
CA PRO A 490 4.86 9.62 -27.13
C PRO A 490 4.41 9.67 -28.59
N MET A 491 4.16 10.87 -29.12
CA MET A 491 3.70 11.05 -30.50
C MET A 491 4.80 10.69 -31.49
N ALA A 492 6.05 11.10 -31.21
CA ALA A 492 7.20 10.75 -32.02
C ALA A 492 7.40 9.23 -32.11
N TRP A 493 7.37 8.55 -30.95
CA TRP A 493 7.46 7.09 -30.87
C TRP A 493 6.33 6.42 -31.66
N ALA A 494 5.08 6.86 -31.46
CA ALA A 494 3.95 6.26 -32.14
C ALA A 494 3.98 6.44 -33.67
N VAL A 495 4.59 7.52 -34.16
CA VAL A 495 4.84 7.74 -35.60
C VAL A 495 5.94 6.82 -36.12
N GLU A 496 7.06 6.72 -35.39
CA GLU A 496 8.21 5.89 -35.76
C GLU A 496 7.84 4.39 -35.82
N SER A 497 7.08 3.92 -34.82
CA SER A 497 6.55 2.56 -34.74
C SER A 497 5.35 2.32 -35.67
N GLY A 498 4.89 3.31 -36.43
CA GLY A 498 3.79 3.16 -37.40
C GLY A 498 2.38 2.97 -36.81
N MET A 499 2.23 3.06 -35.49
CA MET A 499 0.93 2.95 -34.81
C MET A 499 0.04 4.16 -35.09
N LEU A 500 0.62 5.36 -35.08
CA LEU A 500 -0.08 6.60 -35.36
C LEU A 500 0.02 6.98 -36.84
N LYS A 501 -1.13 7.09 -37.48
CA LYS A 501 -1.25 7.69 -38.81
C LYS A 501 -1.80 9.10 -38.68
N GLY A 502 -1.12 10.06 -39.31
CA GLY A 502 -1.60 11.43 -39.44
C GLY A 502 -2.88 11.51 -40.27
N VAL A 503 -3.65 12.58 -40.07
CA VAL A 503 -4.82 12.89 -40.91
C VAL A 503 -4.40 13.46 -42.28
N SER A 504 -3.21 14.04 -42.34
CA SER A 504 -2.48 14.39 -43.57
C SER A 504 -0.98 14.37 -43.30
N GLU A 505 -0.17 14.64 -44.33
CA GLU A 505 1.29 14.71 -44.18
C GLU A 505 1.69 15.72 -43.09
N GLY A 506 2.33 15.23 -42.03
CA GLY A 506 2.81 16.03 -40.90
C GLY A 506 1.74 16.58 -39.95
N ILE A 507 0.45 16.19 -40.09
CA ILE A 507 -0.66 16.67 -39.24
C ILE A 507 -1.32 15.48 -38.54
N TYR A 508 -1.44 15.55 -37.21
CA TYR A 508 -1.86 14.43 -36.36
C TYR A 508 -3.07 14.70 -35.47
N GLU A 509 -3.47 15.97 -35.31
CA GLU A 509 -4.55 16.46 -34.46
C GLU A 509 -4.47 15.94 -33.01
N PRO A 510 -3.36 16.21 -32.28
CA PRO A 510 -3.08 15.59 -30.98
C PRO A 510 -4.19 15.81 -29.94
N ASP A 511 -4.79 17.01 -29.92
CA ASP A 511 -5.81 17.39 -28.93
C ASP A 511 -7.24 17.01 -29.36
N ARG A 512 -7.44 16.51 -30.59
CA ARG A 512 -8.77 16.06 -31.03
C ARG A 512 -9.15 14.79 -30.28
N ALA A 513 -10.41 14.74 -29.83
CA ALA A 513 -11.00 13.53 -29.28
C ALA A 513 -10.89 12.34 -30.25
N ILE A 514 -10.38 11.21 -29.77
CA ILE A 514 -10.24 10.00 -30.58
C ILE A 514 -11.60 9.30 -30.73
N THR A 515 -11.89 8.75 -31.90
CA THR A 515 -13.09 7.94 -32.12
C THR A 515 -12.87 6.48 -31.70
N ARG A 516 -13.95 5.75 -31.42
CA ARG A 516 -13.89 4.31 -31.07
C ARG A 516 -13.24 3.48 -32.17
N GLU A 517 -13.48 3.80 -33.43
CA GLU A 517 -12.88 3.10 -34.56
C GLU A 517 -11.41 3.43 -34.80
N GLU A 518 -10.98 4.65 -34.47
CA GLU A 518 -9.57 4.99 -34.44
C GLU A 518 -8.85 4.26 -33.31
N MET A 519 -9.45 4.19 -32.11
CA MET A 519 -8.88 3.45 -30.99
C MET A 519 -8.70 1.96 -31.31
N ALA A 520 -9.72 1.32 -31.90
CA ALA A 520 -9.61 -0.08 -32.33
C ALA A 520 -8.49 -0.28 -33.36
N ALA A 521 -8.31 0.66 -34.29
CA ALA A 521 -7.25 0.61 -35.28
C ALA A 521 -5.85 0.80 -34.68
N VAL A 522 -5.71 1.66 -33.68
CA VAL A 522 -4.46 1.83 -32.93
C VAL A 522 -4.11 0.57 -32.15
N LEU A 523 -5.03 0.07 -31.31
CA LEU A 523 -4.78 -1.12 -30.50
C LEU A 523 -4.47 -2.35 -31.35
N LYS A 524 -5.13 -2.53 -32.51
CA LYS A 524 -4.80 -3.64 -33.41
C LYS A 524 -3.39 -3.53 -33.97
N ARG A 525 -2.93 -2.34 -34.35
CA ARG A 525 -1.54 -2.16 -34.83
C ARG A 525 -0.54 -2.42 -33.71
N TYR A 526 -0.85 -1.99 -32.51
CA TYR A 526 0.01 -2.26 -31.35
C TYR A 526 0.07 -3.76 -31.05
N ALA A 527 -1.07 -4.47 -31.06
CA ALA A 527 -1.10 -5.93 -30.95
C ALA A 527 -0.26 -6.63 -32.04
N GLU A 528 -0.35 -6.17 -33.28
CA GLU A 528 0.45 -6.69 -34.40
C GLU A 528 1.95 -6.40 -34.22
N GLU A 529 2.32 -5.27 -33.63
CA GLU A 529 3.72 -4.90 -33.35
C GLU A 529 4.34 -5.78 -32.27
N ILE A 530 3.59 -6.12 -31.22
CA ILE A 530 4.05 -6.97 -30.10
C ILE A 530 3.83 -8.47 -30.34
N ASP A 531 3.39 -8.87 -31.54
CA ASP A 531 3.06 -10.26 -31.92
C ASP A 531 2.02 -10.93 -30.99
N LEU A 532 1.01 -10.16 -30.55
CA LEU A 532 -0.04 -10.65 -29.67
C LEU A 532 -1.04 -11.53 -30.44
N ASP A 533 -1.15 -12.80 -30.04
CA ASP A 533 -2.09 -13.76 -30.60
C ASP A 533 -3.54 -13.29 -30.40
N ALA A 534 -4.23 -13.00 -31.50
CA ALA A 534 -5.62 -12.56 -31.45
C ALA A 534 -6.54 -13.74 -31.06
N PRO A 535 -7.41 -13.59 -30.03
CA PRO A 535 -8.39 -14.62 -29.72
C PRO A 535 -9.40 -14.73 -30.88
N ASP A 536 -9.43 -15.88 -31.55
CA ASP A 536 -10.37 -16.17 -32.65
C ASP A 536 -11.78 -16.56 -32.13
N SER A 537 -11.98 -16.45 -30.81
CA SER A 537 -13.17 -16.88 -30.09
C SER A 537 -14.00 -15.69 -29.59
N GLY A 538 -14.85 -15.14 -30.45
CA GLY A 538 -15.78 -14.07 -30.08
C GLY A 538 -16.83 -13.80 -31.14
N VAL A 539 -17.96 -13.19 -30.74
CA VAL A 539 -18.98 -12.73 -31.69
C VAL A 539 -18.51 -11.40 -32.27
N GLY A 540 -18.31 -11.37 -33.59
CA GLY A 540 -17.90 -10.16 -34.32
C GLY A 540 -19.01 -9.11 -34.42
N VAL A 541 -18.77 -8.10 -35.24
CA VAL A 541 -19.63 -6.89 -35.31
C VAL A 541 -20.96 -7.12 -36.03
N ASP A 542 -21.15 -8.23 -36.75
CA ASP A 542 -22.32 -8.47 -37.63
C ASP A 542 -23.67 -8.55 -36.90
N GLY A 543 -23.66 -8.72 -35.57
CA GLY A 543 -24.87 -8.73 -34.73
C GLY A 543 -25.38 -7.34 -34.34
N TYR A 544 -24.62 -6.27 -34.60
CA TYR A 544 -24.94 -4.93 -34.10
C TYR A 544 -25.69 -4.07 -35.14
N PRO A 545 -26.74 -3.32 -34.75
CA PRO A 545 -27.55 -2.54 -35.68
C PRO A 545 -26.76 -1.46 -36.44
N ASP A 546 -25.69 -0.95 -35.85
CA ASP A 546 -24.84 0.13 -36.38
C ASP A 546 -23.52 -0.38 -36.96
N ALA A 547 -23.39 -1.68 -37.23
CA ALA A 547 -22.21 -2.27 -37.84
C ALA A 547 -21.84 -1.65 -39.21
N ASN A 548 -22.84 -1.10 -39.93
CA ASN A 548 -22.65 -0.40 -41.20
C ASN A 548 -22.10 1.03 -41.05
N ALA A 549 -22.08 1.59 -39.84
CA ALA A 549 -21.47 2.89 -39.57
C ALA A 549 -19.94 2.80 -39.41
N ILE A 550 -19.39 1.59 -39.30
CA ILE A 550 -17.95 1.37 -39.21
C ILE A 550 -17.30 1.73 -40.56
N SER A 551 -16.30 2.60 -40.50
CA SER A 551 -15.55 2.97 -41.70
C SER A 551 -14.87 1.75 -42.33
N SER A 552 -14.83 1.70 -43.68
CA SER A 552 -14.27 0.56 -44.40
C SER A 552 -12.81 0.27 -44.04
N TRP A 553 -12.03 1.31 -43.74
CA TRP A 553 -10.63 1.19 -43.31
C TRP A 553 -10.47 0.66 -41.88
N ALA A 554 -11.47 0.85 -41.01
CA ALA A 554 -11.45 0.43 -39.62
C ALA A 554 -12.10 -0.93 -39.40
N ARG A 555 -12.88 -1.43 -40.37
CA ARG A 555 -13.74 -2.62 -40.23
C ARG A 555 -13.02 -3.84 -39.66
N SER A 556 -11.83 -4.14 -40.16
CA SER A 556 -11.02 -5.28 -39.68
C SER A 556 -10.55 -5.09 -38.24
N SER A 557 -10.13 -3.88 -37.88
CA SER A 557 -9.67 -3.56 -36.53
C SER A 557 -10.80 -3.50 -35.53
N PHE A 558 -11.95 -2.96 -35.93
CA PHE A 558 -13.13 -2.89 -35.08
C PHE A 558 -13.72 -4.29 -34.82
N ASP A 559 -13.79 -5.15 -35.84
CA ASP A 559 -14.24 -6.54 -35.67
C ASP A 559 -13.34 -7.31 -34.71
N TRP A 560 -12.01 -7.17 -34.87
CA TRP A 560 -11.04 -7.72 -33.92
C TRP A 560 -11.28 -7.21 -32.49
N ALA A 561 -11.41 -5.89 -32.28
CA ALA A 561 -11.59 -5.34 -30.94
C ALA A 561 -12.90 -5.80 -30.27
N VAL A 562 -13.95 -6.08 -31.05
CA VAL A 562 -15.21 -6.63 -30.52
C VAL A 562 -15.08 -8.11 -30.20
N ARG A 563 -14.45 -8.91 -31.08
CA ARG A 563 -14.20 -10.34 -30.85
C ARG A 563 -13.34 -10.57 -29.60
N SER A 564 -12.33 -9.72 -29.41
CA SER A 564 -11.44 -9.74 -28.26
C SER A 564 -12.09 -9.21 -26.96
N GLY A 565 -13.32 -8.70 -27.02
CA GLY A 565 -14.03 -8.19 -25.83
C GLY A 565 -13.53 -6.83 -25.31
N ILE A 566 -12.53 -6.22 -25.96
CA ILE A 566 -12.06 -4.84 -25.70
C ILE A 566 -13.24 -3.87 -25.85
N ILE A 567 -13.98 -3.99 -26.95
CA ILE A 567 -15.19 -3.21 -27.24
C ILE A 567 -16.43 -4.08 -27.05
N LYS A 568 -17.23 -3.78 -26.01
CA LYS A 568 -18.52 -4.46 -25.75
C LYS A 568 -19.76 -3.69 -26.24
N GLY A 569 -19.58 -2.47 -26.74
CA GLY A 569 -20.68 -1.57 -27.10
C GLY A 569 -21.42 -1.00 -25.87
N SER A 570 -22.48 -0.23 -26.11
CA SER A 570 -23.36 0.33 -25.09
C SER A 570 -24.79 0.37 -25.60
N ASN A 571 -25.75 -0.05 -24.77
CA ASN A 571 -27.19 -0.11 -25.11
C ASN A 571 -27.49 -0.88 -26.43
N GLY A 572 -26.68 -1.89 -26.75
CA GLY A 572 -26.82 -2.70 -27.98
C GLY A 572 -26.22 -2.08 -29.25
N TYR A 573 -25.49 -0.97 -29.15
CA TYR A 573 -24.81 -0.29 -30.26
C TYR A 573 -23.30 -0.24 -30.05
N LEU A 574 -22.52 -0.18 -31.13
CA LEU A 574 -21.06 -0.09 -31.10
C LEU A 574 -20.54 1.36 -31.08
N ASN A 575 -21.30 2.27 -31.69
CA ASN A 575 -21.03 3.69 -31.91
C ASN A 575 -19.63 3.97 -32.50
N PRO A 576 -19.24 3.38 -33.64
CA PRO A 576 -17.85 3.36 -34.11
C PRO A 576 -17.23 4.75 -34.33
N GLN A 577 -18.02 5.73 -34.81
CA GLN A 577 -17.57 7.10 -35.05
C GLN A 577 -17.72 8.02 -33.83
N GLY A 578 -18.29 7.51 -32.73
CA GLY A 578 -18.38 8.26 -31.47
C GLY A 578 -17.00 8.46 -30.84
N THR A 579 -16.84 9.57 -30.13
CA THR A 579 -15.61 9.87 -29.39
C THR A 579 -15.54 9.13 -28.06
N LEU A 580 -14.33 8.85 -27.60
CA LEU A 580 -14.07 8.28 -26.28
C LEU A 580 -13.98 9.37 -25.20
N ASP A 581 -14.51 9.06 -24.03
CA ASP A 581 -14.15 9.71 -22.78
C ASP A 581 -13.01 8.94 -22.09
N ARG A 582 -12.47 9.51 -21.01
CA ARG A 582 -11.34 8.95 -20.26
C ARG A 582 -11.70 7.64 -19.55
N ALA A 583 -12.92 7.49 -19.04
CA ALA A 583 -13.42 6.25 -18.44
C ALA A 583 -13.50 5.08 -19.45
N GLN A 584 -13.97 5.35 -20.67
CA GLN A 584 -13.99 4.38 -21.75
C GLN A 584 -12.58 4.02 -22.21
N LEU A 585 -11.67 5.01 -22.26
CA LEU A 585 -10.26 4.79 -22.59
C LEU A 585 -9.63 3.79 -21.61
N THR A 586 -9.66 4.05 -20.30
CA THR A 586 -9.06 3.16 -19.29
C THR A 586 -9.67 1.76 -19.31
N THR A 587 -10.98 1.66 -19.53
CA THR A 587 -11.67 0.37 -19.62
C THR A 587 -11.25 -0.45 -20.84
N MET A 588 -11.06 0.20 -21.98
CA MET A 588 -10.55 -0.48 -23.18
C MET A 588 -9.08 -0.88 -23.02
N LEU A 589 -8.28 -0.06 -22.33
CA LEU A 589 -6.87 -0.33 -22.04
C LEU A 589 -6.69 -1.50 -21.08
N MET A 590 -7.39 -1.53 -19.95
CA MET A 590 -7.31 -2.62 -18.98
C MET A 590 -7.62 -3.96 -19.66
N ARG A 591 -8.70 -4.03 -20.44
CA ARG A 591 -9.06 -5.25 -21.19
C ARG A 591 -8.03 -5.64 -22.24
N PHE A 592 -7.35 -4.67 -22.84
CA PHE A 592 -6.30 -4.94 -23.81
C PHE A 592 -5.05 -5.51 -23.11
N VAL A 593 -4.64 -4.93 -21.98
CA VAL A 593 -3.48 -5.40 -21.21
C VAL A 593 -3.73 -6.79 -20.62
N GLN A 594 -4.94 -7.08 -20.13
CA GLN A 594 -5.35 -8.41 -19.66
C GLN A 594 -5.34 -9.51 -20.74
N MET A 595 -5.11 -9.17 -22.00
CA MET A 595 -4.96 -10.14 -23.09
C MET A 595 -3.50 -10.43 -23.42
N MET A 596 -2.58 -9.54 -23.05
CA MET A 596 -1.13 -9.69 -23.27
C MET A 596 -0.60 -10.83 -22.42
#